data_AF-A0A6H1Z7Q7-F1
#
_entry.id   AF-A0A6H1Z7Q7-F1
#
_cell.length_a   1.000
_cell.length_b   1.000
_cell.length_c   1.000
_cell.angle_alpha   90.00
_cell.angle_beta   90.00
_cell.angle_gamma   90.00
#
_symmetry.space_group_name_H-M   'P 1'
#
loop_
_entity.id
_entity.type
_entity.pdbx_description
1 polymer ?
#
loop_
_entity_poly.entity_id
_entity_poly.type
_entity_poly.pdbx_seq_one_letter_code
_entity_poly.pdbx_strand_id
1 'polypeptide(L)'
;MAIVTSEACELATVQDKLRANNMVASNGRLTVDDIELIKQLCLPSKIVSQNLSVGGIRMRTFRLAGKLGVENRASIIVKALKLGLVSLDELTYREF
;
A
#
# COMPACT_ATOMS: atom_id res chain seq x y z
N MET A 1 -28.71 3.53 19.11
CA MET A 1 -28.38 3.38 17.68
C MET A 1 -26.90 3.64 17.52
N ALA A 2 -26.09 2.58 17.43
CA ALA A 2 -24.64 2.67 17.40
C ALA A 2 -24.17 2.91 15.98
N ILE A 3 -23.75 4.13 15.67
CA ILE A 3 -23.01 4.48 14.46
C ILE A 3 -21.54 4.28 14.79
N VAL A 4 -21.07 3.03 14.81
CA VAL A 4 -19.66 2.73 15.05
C VAL A 4 -19.26 1.48 14.29
N THR A 5 -19.18 1.49 12.96
CA THR A 5 -18.67 0.27 12.28
C THR A 5 -17.97 0.43 10.94
N SER A 6 -18.14 1.50 10.16
CA SER A 6 -17.60 1.50 8.78
C SER A 6 -16.05 1.56 8.74
N GLU A 7 -15.43 2.52 9.42
CA GLU A 7 -13.98 2.72 9.37
C GLU A 7 -13.20 1.67 10.18
N ALA A 8 -13.76 1.21 11.30
CA ALA A 8 -13.14 0.19 12.14
C ALA A 8 -13.11 -1.19 11.45
N CYS A 9 -14.11 -1.50 10.63
CA CYS A 9 -14.17 -2.76 9.88
C CYS A 9 -13.15 -2.81 8.74
N GLU A 10 -12.91 -1.69 8.06
CA GLU A 10 -11.86 -1.56 7.04
C GLU A 10 -10.45 -1.65 7.64
N LEU A 11 -10.21 -0.99 8.77
CA LEU A 11 -8.93 -1.06 9.47
C LEU A 11 -8.63 -2.47 10.00
N ALA A 12 -9.65 -3.19 10.47
CA ALA A 12 -9.51 -4.58 10.90
C ALA A 12 -9.12 -5.51 9.74
N THR A 13 -9.76 -5.36 8.57
CA THR A 13 -9.41 -6.17 7.39
C THR A 13 -8.01 -5.88 6.87
N VAL A 14 -7.53 -4.63 6.93
CA VAL A 14 -6.14 -4.28 6.59
C VAL A 14 -5.16 -4.89 7.61
N GLN A 15 -5.47 -4.85 8.90
CA GLN A 15 -4.65 -5.49 9.94
C GLN A 15 -4.61 -7.02 9.79
N ASP A 16 -5.71 -7.67 9.42
CA ASP A 16 -5.75 -9.11 9.18
C ASP A 16 -4.95 -9.50 7.92
N LYS A 17 -5.06 -8.73 6.83
CA LYS A 17 -4.21 -8.88 5.62
C LYS A 17 -2.73 -8.70 5.94
N LEU A 18 -2.37 -7.72 6.77
CA LEU A 18 -1.00 -7.49 7.24
C LEU A 18 -0.50 -8.63 8.13
N ARG A 19 -1.35 -9.18 9.01
CA ARG A 19 -1.01 -10.35 9.85
C ARG A 19 -0.75 -11.59 9.01
N ALA A 20 -1.59 -11.86 8.01
CA ALA A 20 -1.40 -12.99 7.09
C ALA A 20 -0.14 -12.84 6.22
N ASN A 21 0.18 -11.62 5.78
CA ASN A 21 1.31 -11.35 4.89
C ASN A 21 2.63 -10.98 5.59
N ASN A 22 2.61 -10.85 6.92
CA ASN A 22 3.81 -10.62 7.73
C ASN A 22 4.84 -11.77 7.67
N MET A 23 4.53 -12.87 6.95
CA MET A 23 5.48 -13.92 6.62
C MET A 23 6.29 -13.66 5.33
N VAL A 24 5.98 -12.66 4.51
CA VAL A 24 6.51 -12.56 3.13
C VAL A 24 7.34 -11.30 2.82
N ALA A 25 7.40 -10.31 3.73
CA ALA A 25 8.29 -9.16 3.57
C ALA A 25 9.67 -9.47 4.15
N SER A 26 10.65 -9.75 3.28
CA SER A 26 11.98 -10.23 3.65
C SER A 26 12.76 -9.29 4.59
N ASN A 27 12.39 -8.01 4.69
CA ASN A 27 13.20 -6.97 5.35
C ASN A 27 12.42 -6.01 6.27
N GLY A 28 11.21 -6.36 6.73
CA GLY A 28 10.53 -5.58 7.78
C GLY A 28 9.02 -5.57 7.67
N ARG A 29 8.35 -5.21 8.78
CA ARG A 29 6.88 -5.10 8.83
C ARG A 29 6.38 -4.00 7.88
N LEU A 30 5.39 -4.35 7.07
CA LEU A 30 4.57 -3.41 6.30
C LEU A 30 3.64 -2.66 7.26
N THR A 31 3.50 -1.36 7.06
CA THR A 31 2.56 -0.52 7.82
C THR A 31 1.30 -0.22 7.00
N VAL A 32 0.29 0.36 7.65
CA VAL A 32 -0.93 0.82 6.97
C VAL A 32 -0.58 1.89 5.93
N ASP A 33 0.27 2.86 6.28
CA ASP A 33 0.79 3.88 5.35
C ASP A 33 1.48 3.29 4.12
N ASP A 34 2.19 2.16 4.27
CA ASP A 34 2.84 1.48 3.15
C ASP A 34 1.79 0.92 2.18
N ILE A 35 0.71 0.34 2.70
CA ILE A 35 -0.40 -0.18 1.89
C ILE A 35 -1.11 0.97 1.17
N GLU A 36 -1.37 2.06 1.88
CA GLU A 36 -2.03 3.23 1.29
C GLU A 36 -1.17 3.88 0.20
N LEU A 37 0.15 3.91 0.41
CA LEU A 37 1.10 4.29 -0.63
C LEU A 37 1.00 3.36 -1.83
N ILE A 38 0.99 2.03 -1.64
CA ILE A 38 0.87 1.04 -2.73
C ILE A 38 -0.39 1.26 -3.55
N LYS A 39 -1.54 1.51 -2.92
CA LYS A 39 -2.82 1.77 -3.62
C LYS A 39 -2.74 2.92 -4.61
N GLN A 40 -1.90 3.92 -4.30
CA GLN A 40 -1.72 5.11 -5.13
C GLN A 40 -0.46 5.06 -6.00
N LEU A 41 0.34 4.00 -5.95
CA LEU A 41 1.58 3.90 -6.74
C LEU A 41 1.35 3.85 -8.25
N CYS A 42 0.12 3.69 -8.74
CA CYS A 42 -0.20 3.85 -10.16
C CYS A 42 -0.21 5.32 -10.62
N LEU A 43 -0.38 6.28 -9.71
CA LEU A 43 -0.43 7.70 -10.02
C LEU A 43 0.97 8.34 -10.10
N PRO A 44 1.16 9.42 -10.89
CA PRO A 44 2.41 10.18 -10.87
C PRO A 44 2.82 10.61 -9.46
N SER A 45 4.11 10.56 -9.12
CA SER A 45 4.61 10.82 -7.76
C SER A 45 4.17 12.17 -7.18
N LYS A 46 3.96 13.18 -8.04
CA LYS A 46 3.45 14.51 -7.67
C LYS A 46 2.01 14.44 -7.15
N ILE A 47 1.16 13.63 -7.78
CA ILE A 47 -0.24 13.43 -7.37
C ILE A 47 -0.28 12.64 -6.07
N VAL A 48 0.54 11.58 -5.95
CA VAL A 48 0.63 10.80 -4.71
C VAL A 48 1.08 11.66 -3.54
N SER A 49 2.08 12.53 -3.73
CA SER A 49 2.53 13.45 -2.67
C SER A 49 1.46 14.45 -2.25
N GLN A 50 0.58 14.85 -3.16
CA GLN A 50 -0.54 15.74 -2.86
C GLN A 50 -1.64 15.01 -2.08
N ASN A 51 -2.03 13.82 -2.54
CA ASN A 51 -3.10 13.04 -1.92
C ASN A 51 -2.75 12.59 -0.50
N LEU A 52 -1.53 12.09 -0.31
CA LEU A 52 -1.07 11.59 0.99
C LEU A 52 -0.47 12.68 1.87
N SER A 53 -0.34 13.92 1.37
CA SER A 53 0.31 15.04 2.08
C SER A 53 1.70 14.69 2.65
N VAL A 54 2.44 13.80 1.98
CA VAL A 54 3.76 13.32 2.42
C VAL A 54 4.88 13.83 1.51
N GLY A 55 5.95 14.29 2.14
CA GLY A 55 7.21 14.55 1.48
C GLY A 55 7.97 13.27 1.12
N GLY A 56 8.78 13.33 0.06
CA GLY A 56 9.79 12.30 -0.22
C GLY A 56 9.23 10.96 -0.70
N ILE A 57 8.22 10.95 -1.58
CA ILE A 57 7.64 9.73 -2.18
C ILE A 57 8.72 8.78 -2.70
N ARG A 58 9.74 9.30 -3.39
CA ARG A 58 10.84 8.49 -3.94
C ARG A 58 11.56 7.67 -2.87
N MET A 59 11.86 8.27 -1.72
CA MET A 59 12.51 7.60 -0.60
C MET A 59 11.59 6.56 0.05
N ARG A 60 10.29 6.89 0.20
CA ARG A 60 9.30 5.95 0.73
C ARG A 60 9.10 4.75 -0.19
N THR A 61 8.97 4.97 -1.49
CA THR A 61 8.89 3.89 -2.49
C THR A 61 10.14 3.03 -2.47
N PHE A 62 11.34 3.62 -2.33
CA PHE A 62 12.59 2.86 -2.22
C PHE A 62 12.63 1.95 -0.99
N ARG A 63 12.25 2.47 0.18
CA ARG A 63 12.14 1.66 1.41
C ARG A 63 11.12 0.54 1.25
N LEU A 64 10.00 0.83 0.62
CA LEU A 64 8.93 -0.13 0.36
C LEU A 64 9.38 -1.22 -0.63
N ALA A 65 10.19 -0.86 -1.63
CA ALA A 65 10.89 -1.79 -2.51
C ALA A 65 11.81 -2.72 -1.71
N GLY A 66 12.59 -2.17 -0.78
CA GLY A 66 13.46 -2.95 0.12
C GLY A 66 12.69 -3.94 1.00
N LYS A 67 11.54 -3.53 1.56
CA LYS A 67 10.66 -4.40 2.36
C LYS A 67 10.09 -5.57 1.54
N LEU A 68 9.69 -5.31 0.30
CA LEU A 68 9.12 -6.31 -0.60
C LEU A 68 10.20 -7.09 -1.37
N GLY A 69 11.48 -6.74 -1.27
CA GLY A 69 12.56 -7.36 -2.04
C GLY A 69 12.36 -7.20 -3.54
N VAL A 70 12.08 -5.97 -3.99
CA VAL A 70 11.92 -5.60 -5.41
C VAL A 70 12.65 -4.31 -5.70
N GLU A 71 12.99 -4.09 -6.97
CA GLU A 71 13.83 -2.94 -7.38
C GLU A 71 13.03 -1.81 -8.00
N ASN A 72 11.86 -2.12 -8.59
CA ASN A 72 11.09 -1.20 -9.41
C ASN A 72 9.68 -0.96 -8.88
N ARG A 73 9.17 0.25 -9.13
CA ARG A 73 7.82 0.68 -8.73
C ARG A 73 6.70 -0.21 -9.27
N ALA A 74 6.81 -0.68 -10.52
CA ALA A 74 5.85 -1.61 -11.09
C ALA A 74 5.90 -2.98 -10.38
N SER A 75 7.11 -3.46 -10.08
CA SER A 75 7.32 -4.73 -9.37
C SER A 75 6.76 -4.70 -7.95
N ILE A 76 6.76 -3.53 -7.28
CA ILE A 76 6.07 -3.34 -6.00
C ILE A 76 4.58 -3.65 -6.14
N ILE A 77 3.90 -3.07 -7.13
CA ILE A 77 2.46 -3.26 -7.34
C ILE A 77 2.17 -4.72 -7.65
N VAL A 78 2.92 -5.32 -8.59
CA VAL A 78 2.74 -6.73 -8.97
C VAL A 78 2.96 -7.65 -7.77
N LYS A 79 3.99 -7.40 -6.95
CA LYS A 79 4.25 -8.22 -5.77
C LYS A 79 3.19 -8.02 -4.70
N ALA A 80 2.72 -6.79 -4.49
CA ALA A 80 1.63 -6.50 -3.56
C ALA A 80 0.31 -7.20 -3.96
N LEU A 81 -0.01 -7.25 -5.26
CA LEU A 81 -1.14 -8.00 -5.79
C LEU A 81 -0.95 -9.51 -5.58
N LYS A 82 0.24 -10.06 -5.88
CA LYS A 82 0.54 -11.49 -5.68
C LYS A 82 0.46 -11.93 -4.22
N LEU A 83 0.77 -11.03 -3.30
CA LEU A 83 0.66 -11.25 -1.86
C LEU A 83 -0.76 -10.98 -1.34
N GLY A 84 -1.68 -10.48 -2.16
CA GLY A 84 -3.02 -10.10 -1.69
C GLY A 84 -3.00 -8.97 -0.66
N LEU A 85 -1.96 -8.13 -0.67
CA LEU A 85 -1.88 -6.93 0.16
C LEU A 85 -2.89 -5.87 -0.29
N VAL A 86 -3.12 -5.82 -1.60
CA VAL A 86 -4.09 -4.95 -2.27
C VAL A 86 -4.79 -5.75 -3.36
N SER A 87 -6.02 -5.37 -3.69
CA SER A 87 -6.77 -5.88 -4.84
C SER A 87 -6.70 -4.90 -6.01
N LEU A 88 -7.02 -5.35 -7.22
CA LEU A 88 -7.09 -4.48 -8.41
C LEU A 88 -8.09 -3.34 -8.22
N ASP A 89 -9.22 -3.60 -7.55
CA ASP A 89 -10.26 -2.59 -7.28
C ASP A 89 -9.81 -1.53 -6.27
N GLU A 90 -8.80 -1.83 -5.46
CA GLU A 90 -8.24 -0.91 -4.47
C GLU A 90 -7.14 -0.01 -5.07
N LEU A 91 -6.68 -0.30 -6.30
CA LEU A 91 -5.67 0.52 -6.98
C LEU A 91 -6.33 1.76 -7.59
N THR A 92 -5.79 2.94 -7.27
CA THR A 92 -6.23 4.18 -7.89
C THR A 92 -5.55 4.36 -9.24
N TYR A 93 -6.30 4.23 -10.33
CA TYR A 93 -5.85 4.57 -11.68
C TYR A 93 -6.53 5.86 -12.16
N ARG A 94 -5.86 6.57 -13.06
CA ARG A 94 -6.45 7.70 -13.78
C ARG A 94 -6.78 7.20 -15.17
N GLU A 95 -8.07 7.15 -15.50
CA GLU A 95 -8.47 7.04 -16.91
C GLU A 95 -8.06 8.35 -17.61
N PHE A 96 -7.36 8.22 -18.73
CA PHE A 96 -6.92 9.33 -19.57
C PHE A 96 -7.83 9.44 -20.78
#